data_AF-A0A5J4PQW5-F1
#
_entry.id   AF-A0A5J4PQW5-F1
#
_cell.length_a   1.000
_cell.length_b   1.000
_cell.length_c   1.000
_cell.angle_alpha   90.00
_cell.angle_beta   90.00
_cell.angle_gamma   90.00
#
_symmetry.space_group_name_H-M   'P 1'
#
loop_
_entity.id
_entity.type
_entity.pdbx_description
1 polymer ?
#
loop_
_entity_poly.entity_id
_entity_poly.type
_entity_poly.pdbx_seq_one_letter_code
_entity_poly.pdbx_strand_id
1 'polypeptide(L)'
;AIENFPGEKKKAGRKKTGMSLAEMFSHRVEDKELLQNRIEEYVKTKHTNQDLAHLKIALDELEYIKPVEIKPLRDALARQYADKIQIVGERGIQNAYRELNAYIQGKGMFVKDYGKDREAIDGIKEFLSG
;
A
#
# COMPACT_ATOMS: atom_id res chain seq x y z
N ALA A 1 25.89 -48.63 11.90
CA ALA A 1 24.91 -48.52 10.80
C ALA A 1 23.51 -48.58 11.40
N ILE A 2 22.46 -47.85 10.98
CA ILE A 2 22.22 -46.76 10.01
C ILE A 2 20.88 -46.12 10.50
N GLU A 3 20.62 -44.81 10.56
CA GLU A 3 21.43 -43.60 10.33
C GLU A 3 20.87 -42.37 11.11
N ASN A 4 21.42 -41.17 10.90
CA ASN A 4 20.87 -39.89 11.39
C ASN A 4 19.97 -39.27 10.31
N PHE A 5 18.74 -38.86 10.64
CA PHE A 5 17.91 -38.00 9.78
C PHE A 5 17.65 -36.63 10.43
N PRO A 6 18.52 -35.62 10.23
CA PRO A 6 18.24 -34.23 10.58
C PRO A 6 17.63 -33.53 9.36
N GLY A 7 16.31 -33.28 9.33
CA GLY A 7 15.72 -32.83 8.06
C GLY A 7 14.38 -32.10 8.04
N GLU A 8 13.47 -32.31 8.99
CA GLU A 8 12.22 -31.54 9.00
C GLU A 8 12.41 -30.19 9.69
N LYS A 9 13.18 -29.30 9.03
CA LYS A 9 13.06 -27.86 9.25
C LYS A 9 11.67 -27.43 8.80
N LYS A 10 10.68 -27.61 9.67
CA LYS A 10 9.41 -26.87 9.62
C LYS A 10 9.80 -25.41 9.52
N LYS A 11 9.75 -24.83 8.30
CA LYS A 11 9.92 -23.40 8.06
C LYS A 11 8.95 -22.75 9.01
N ALA A 12 9.46 -22.12 10.08
CA ALA A 12 8.63 -21.62 11.17
C ALA A 12 7.53 -20.79 10.53
N GLY A 13 6.30 -21.31 10.57
CA GLY A 13 5.22 -20.81 9.73
C GLY A 13 4.95 -19.39 10.18
N ARG A 14 5.52 -18.42 9.45
CA ARG A 14 5.43 -17.00 9.78
C ARG A 14 3.95 -16.74 9.93
N LYS A 15 3.50 -16.53 11.17
CA LYS A 15 2.08 -16.35 11.47
C LYS A 15 1.57 -15.32 10.47
N LYS A 16 0.54 -15.67 9.70
CA LYS A 16 -0.07 -14.79 8.69
C LYS A 16 -0.90 -13.68 9.39
N THR A 17 -0.34 -13.09 10.44
CA THR A 17 -0.74 -11.84 11.09
C THR A 17 -0.34 -10.66 10.20
N GLY A 18 -0.80 -10.70 8.95
CA GLY A 18 -0.94 -9.53 8.10
C GLY A 18 -2.38 -9.08 8.25
N MET A 19 -2.57 -7.85 8.72
CA MET A 19 -3.88 -7.19 8.82
C MET A 19 -4.53 -7.17 7.43
N SER A 20 -5.83 -7.43 7.35
CA SER A 20 -6.55 -7.41 6.06
C SER A 20 -6.80 -5.98 5.60
N LEU A 21 -7.00 -5.73 4.30
CA LEU A 21 -7.25 -4.38 3.78
C LEU A 21 -8.47 -3.72 4.47
N ALA A 22 -9.55 -4.48 4.63
CA ALA A 22 -10.76 -4.05 5.34
C ALA A 22 -10.54 -3.74 6.84
N GLU A 23 -9.52 -4.32 7.47
CA GLU A 23 -9.16 -4.03 8.87
C GLU A 23 -8.30 -2.76 9.01
N MET A 24 -7.60 -2.36 7.95
CA MET A 24 -6.87 -1.09 7.91
C MET A 24 -7.81 0.10 7.77
N PHE A 25 -9.01 -0.08 7.19
CA PHE A 25 -9.95 1.01 7.02
C PHE A 25 -10.32 1.68 8.36
N SER A 26 -10.36 3.00 8.31
CA SER A 26 -10.76 3.87 9.40
C SER A 26 -12.27 3.82 9.63
N HIS A 27 -12.71 4.40 10.76
CA HIS A 27 -14.13 4.60 11.06
C HIS A 27 -14.79 5.64 10.14
N ARG A 28 -13.99 6.48 9.47
CA ARG A 28 -14.45 7.46 8.46
C ARG A 28 -14.93 6.85 7.15
N VAL A 29 -14.58 5.59 6.88
CA VAL A 29 -15.04 4.90 5.68
C VAL A 29 -16.40 4.30 6.00
N GLU A 30 -17.47 5.01 5.62
CA GLU A 30 -18.85 4.55 5.74
C GLU A 30 -19.05 3.28 4.90
N ASP A 31 -18.69 3.34 3.61
CA ASP A 31 -18.86 2.23 2.67
C ASP A 31 -17.52 1.56 2.32
N LYS A 32 -17.17 0.56 3.14
CA LYS A 32 -15.91 -0.17 3.03
C LYS A 32 -15.82 -1.04 1.79
N GLU A 33 -16.95 -1.54 1.31
CA GLU A 33 -17.01 -2.37 0.11
C GLU A 33 -16.79 -1.49 -1.13
N LEU A 34 -17.42 -0.31 -1.20
CA LEU A 34 -17.18 0.67 -2.25
C LEU A 34 -15.70 1.10 -2.29
N LEU A 35 -15.11 1.45 -1.14
CA LEU A 35 -13.69 1.82 -1.08
C LEU A 35 -12.78 0.66 -1.51
N GLN A 36 -13.07 -0.58 -1.09
CA GLN A 36 -12.31 -1.76 -1.50
C GLN A 36 -12.39 -1.99 -3.02
N ASN A 37 -13.56 -1.83 -3.64
CA ASN A 37 -13.73 -1.93 -5.08
C ASN A 37 -12.96 -0.83 -5.83
N ARG A 38 -13.00 0.43 -5.36
CA ARG A 38 -12.21 1.53 -5.92
C ARG A 38 -10.71 1.24 -5.82
N ILE A 39 -10.23 0.76 -4.67
CA ILE A 39 -8.83 0.35 -4.52
C ILE A 39 -8.49 -0.78 -5.50
N GLU A 40 -9.36 -1.79 -5.69
CA GLU A 40 -9.16 -2.85 -6.68
C GLU A 40 -9.02 -2.29 -8.11
N GLU A 41 -9.94 -1.44 -8.56
CA GLU A 41 -9.91 -0.83 -9.89
C GLU A 41 -8.66 0.04 -10.12
N TYR A 42 -8.23 0.78 -9.09
CA TYR A 42 -6.98 1.52 -9.13
C TYR A 42 -5.78 0.58 -9.29
N VAL A 43 -5.62 -0.43 -8.42
CA VAL A 43 -4.42 -1.28 -8.48
C VAL A 43 -4.40 -2.23 -9.69
N LYS A 44 -5.55 -2.54 -10.31
CA LYS A 44 -5.60 -3.23 -11.61
C LYS A 44 -4.89 -2.42 -12.70
N THR A 45 -5.14 -1.12 -12.74
CA THR A 45 -4.65 -0.23 -13.81
C THR A 45 -3.30 0.41 -13.47
N LYS A 46 -3.02 0.65 -12.19
CA LYS A 46 -1.86 1.39 -11.68
C LYS A 46 -1.26 0.71 -10.45
N HIS A 47 -0.18 -0.04 -10.65
CA HIS A 47 0.50 -0.81 -9.59
C HIS A 47 2.04 -0.67 -9.63
N THR A 48 2.57 0.42 -10.16
CA THR A 48 4.02 0.71 -10.03
C THR A 48 4.38 1.08 -8.59
N ASN A 49 5.69 1.17 -8.31
CA ASN A 49 6.20 1.62 -7.01
C ASN A 49 5.67 3.00 -6.61
N GLN A 50 5.53 3.90 -7.60
CA GLN A 50 5.08 5.27 -7.39
C GLN A 50 3.56 5.33 -7.20
N ASP A 51 2.79 4.61 -8.02
CA ASP A 51 1.32 4.53 -7.89
C ASP A 51 0.90 4.05 -6.49
N LEU A 52 1.54 2.99 -5.98
CA LEU A 52 1.23 2.45 -4.65
C LEU A 52 1.71 3.37 -3.51
N ALA A 53 2.71 4.22 -3.76
CA ALA A 53 3.13 5.24 -2.80
C ALA A 53 2.19 6.46 -2.81
N HIS A 54 1.73 6.92 -3.98
CA HIS A 54 0.68 7.93 -4.12
C HIS A 54 -0.63 7.44 -3.48
N LEU A 55 -1.04 6.19 -3.74
CA LEU A 55 -2.20 5.56 -3.10
C LEU A 55 -2.09 5.54 -1.58
N LYS A 56 -0.91 5.19 -1.02
CA LYS A 56 -0.70 5.24 0.44
C LYS A 56 -0.89 6.66 0.99
N ILE A 57 -0.41 7.68 0.29
CA ILE A 57 -0.52 9.08 0.71
C ILE A 57 -1.99 9.55 0.62
N ALA A 58 -2.67 9.28 -0.49
CA ALA A 58 -4.08 9.61 -0.67
C ALA A 58 -4.97 9.00 0.43
N LEU A 59 -4.78 7.72 0.75
CA LEU A 59 -5.50 7.03 1.83
C LEU A 59 -5.19 7.57 3.23
N ASP A 60 -3.99 8.14 3.44
CA ASP A 60 -3.58 8.80 4.69
C ASP A 60 -4.21 10.20 4.81
N GLU A 61 -4.15 11.02 3.74
CA GLU A 61 -4.74 12.36 3.70
C GLU A 61 -6.26 12.36 3.84
N LEU A 62 -6.94 11.35 3.31
CA LEU A 62 -8.38 11.16 3.49
C LEU A 62 -8.75 10.58 4.86
N GLU A 63 -7.76 10.14 5.64
CA GLU A 63 -7.93 9.39 6.89
C GLU A 63 -8.79 8.12 6.68
N TYR A 64 -8.75 7.55 5.47
CA TYR A 64 -9.50 6.35 5.07
C TYR A 64 -8.87 5.06 5.59
N ILE A 65 -7.56 5.07 5.85
CA ILE A 65 -6.88 4.01 6.60
C ILE A 65 -6.35 4.53 7.94
N LYS A 66 -6.22 3.63 8.90
CA LYS A 66 -5.43 3.85 10.12
C LYS A 66 -3.97 4.13 9.73
N PRO A 67 -3.20 4.86 10.57
CA PRO A 67 -1.77 5.06 10.33
C PRO A 67 -1.05 3.69 10.34
N VAL A 68 -0.66 3.22 9.15
CA VAL A 68 0.02 1.96 8.91
C VAL A 68 1.21 2.16 7.97
N GLU A 69 2.26 1.37 8.16
CA GLU A 69 3.43 1.41 7.27
C GLU A 69 3.11 0.91 5.85
N ILE A 70 3.99 1.21 4.88
CA ILE A 70 3.91 0.69 3.51
C ILE A 70 3.84 -0.85 3.46
N LYS A 71 4.62 -1.52 4.31
CA LYS A 71 4.74 -2.98 4.37
C LYS A 71 3.39 -3.70 4.58
N PRO A 72 2.64 -3.46 5.66
CA PRO A 72 1.33 -4.10 5.86
C PRO A 72 0.35 -3.76 4.74
N LEU A 73 0.24 -2.49 4.31
CA LEU A 73 -0.66 -2.13 3.20
C LEU A 73 -0.31 -2.91 1.91
N ARG A 74 0.97 -2.98 1.54
CA ARG A 74 1.44 -3.75 0.39
C ARG A 74 1.09 -5.23 0.53
N ASP A 75 1.29 -5.83 1.71
CA ASP A 75 1.00 -7.25 1.94
C ASP A 75 -0.51 -7.55 1.87
N ALA A 76 -1.33 -6.64 2.40
CA ALA A 76 -2.79 -6.70 2.28
C ALA A 76 -3.24 -6.62 0.81
N LEU A 77 -2.77 -5.64 0.03
CA LEU A 77 -3.06 -5.51 -1.40
C LEU A 77 -2.60 -6.76 -2.17
N ALA A 78 -1.35 -7.19 -1.94
CA ALA A 78 -0.77 -8.35 -2.61
C ALA A 78 -1.48 -9.67 -2.27
N ARG A 79 -2.10 -9.77 -1.09
CA ARG A 79 -2.88 -10.94 -0.67
C ARG A 79 -4.33 -10.87 -1.15
N GLN A 80 -4.94 -9.69 -1.11
CA GLN A 80 -6.34 -9.46 -1.52
C GLN A 80 -6.53 -9.68 -3.02
N TYR A 81 -5.52 -9.30 -3.82
CA TYR A 81 -5.56 -9.34 -5.27
C TYR A 81 -4.53 -10.29 -5.88
N ALA A 82 -4.00 -11.25 -5.11
CA ALA A 82 -2.94 -12.19 -5.50
C ALA A 82 -3.22 -12.94 -6.83
N ASP A 83 -4.49 -13.25 -7.06
CA ASP A 83 -4.98 -13.98 -8.24
C ASP A 83 -5.14 -13.09 -9.49
N LYS A 84 -5.28 -11.77 -9.28
CA LYS A 84 -5.58 -10.77 -10.31
C LYS A 84 -4.36 -9.92 -10.71
N ILE A 85 -3.46 -9.61 -9.76
CA ILE A 85 -2.48 -8.52 -9.88
C ILE A 85 -1.16 -8.87 -9.20
N GLN A 86 -0.05 -8.74 -9.92
CA GLN A 86 1.30 -8.88 -9.36
C GLN A 86 1.76 -7.57 -8.71
N ILE A 87 1.39 -7.35 -7.45
CA ILE A 87 1.81 -6.18 -6.66
C ILE A 87 3.34 -6.13 -6.48
N VAL A 88 3.96 -5.01 -6.84
CA VAL A 88 5.41 -4.77 -6.80
C VAL A 88 6.03 -4.95 -5.40
N GLY A 89 7.36 -5.03 -5.37
CA GLY A 89 8.15 -5.30 -4.17
C GLY A 89 8.20 -4.11 -3.19
N GLU A 90 8.04 -4.41 -1.90
CA GLU A 90 8.05 -3.47 -0.77
C GLU A 90 9.13 -2.38 -0.84
N ARG A 91 10.39 -2.75 -1.14
CA ARG A 91 11.52 -1.81 -1.18
C ARG A 91 11.33 -0.69 -2.19
N GLY A 92 10.73 -0.97 -3.34
CA GLY A 92 10.50 0.04 -4.38
C GLY A 92 9.45 1.05 -3.94
N ILE A 93 8.33 0.57 -3.38
CA ILE A 93 7.26 1.43 -2.84
C ILE A 93 7.78 2.26 -1.65
N GLN A 94 8.59 1.66 -0.75
CA GLN A 94 9.22 2.38 0.35
C GLN A 94 10.18 3.48 -0.13
N ASN A 95 10.90 3.26 -1.24
CA ASN A 95 11.76 4.30 -1.82
C ASN A 95 10.91 5.46 -2.37
N ALA A 96 9.93 5.15 -3.23
CA ALA A 96 9.03 6.15 -3.79
C ALA A 96 8.29 6.94 -2.71
N TYR A 97 7.80 6.29 -1.65
CA TYR A 97 7.17 6.96 -0.52
C TYR A 97 8.12 7.90 0.24
N ARG A 98 9.42 7.55 0.37
CA ARG A 98 10.43 8.41 0.97
C ARG A 98 10.79 9.59 0.07
N GLU A 99 10.85 9.38 -1.24
CA GLU A 99 11.07 10.45 -2.22
C GLU A 99 9.90 11.44 -2.23
N LEU A 100 8.65 10.94 -2.20
CA LEU A 100 7.45 11.77 -2.10
C LEU A 100 7.38 12.58 -0.79
N ASN A 101 7.90 12.05 0.32
CA ASN A 101 8.02 12.79 1.59
C ASN A 101 9.38 13.49 1.76
N ALA A 102 10.20 13.60 0.70
CA ALA A 102 11.40 14.43 0.73
C ALA A 102 11.04 15.91 0.65
N TYR A 103 11.82 16.75 1.34
CA TYR A 103 11.58 18.20 1.41
C TYR A 103 12.35 18.95 0.31
N ILE A 104 11.64 19.78 -0.46
CA ILE A 104 12.22 20.61 -1.51
C ILE A 104 12.65 21.95 -0.91
N GLN A 105 13.94 22.06 -0.55
CA GLN A 105 14.49 23.25 0.13
C GLN A 105 14.22 24.57 -0.63
N GLY A 106 14.20 24.56 -1.97
CA GLY A 106 13.91 25.74 -2.80
C GLY A 106 12.43 26.11 -2.95
N LYS A 107 11.50 25.33 -2.38
CA LYS A 107 10.04 25.55 -2.50
C LYS A 107 9.28 25.55 -1.17
N GLY A 108 9.94 25.16 -0.06
CA GLY A 108 9.34 25.17 1.26
C GLY A 108 8.37 24.03 1.55
N MET A 109 8.29 23.02 0.67
CA MET A 109 7.24 21.98 0.64
C MET A 109 7.80 20.59 0.31
N PHE A 110 7.01 19.53 0.52
CA PHE A 110 7.40 18.17 0.16
C PHE A 110 7.14 17.86 -1.33
N VAL A 111 7.79 16.82 -1.87
CA VAL A 111 7.61 16.39 -3.27
C VAL A 111 6.15 16.01 -3.56
N LYS A 112 5.50 15.27 -2.66
CA LYS A 112 4.07 14.90 -2.76
C LYS A 112 3.12 16.10 -2.88
N ASP A 113 3.55 17.27 -2.42
CA ASP A 113 2.76 18.49 -2.41
C ASP A 113 2.99 19.35 -3.65
N TYR A 114 3.90 18.95 -4.55
CA TYR A 114 4.36 19.76 -5.65
C TYR A 114 4.17 19.11 -7.04
N GLY A 115 3.57 19.86 -7.97
CA GLY A 115 3.47 19.50 -9.38
C GLY A 115 2.71 18.18 -9.60
N LYS A 116 3.23 17.35 -10.52
CA LYS A 116 2.56 16.12 -10.99
C LYS A 116 2.26 15.11 -9.90
N ASP A 117 3.06 15.09 -8.82
CA ASP A 117 2.82 14.19 -7.70
C ASP A 117 1.60 14.62 -6.89
N ARG A 118 1.41 15.93 -6.68
CA ARG A 118 0.19 16.49 -6.08
C ARG A 118 -1.03 16.21 -6.95
N GLU A 119 -0.93 16.49 -8.25
CA GLU A 119 -1.99 16.23 -9.25
C GLU A 119 -2.40 14.74 -9.26
N ALA A 120 -1.42 13.81 -9.18
CA ALA A 120 -1.68 12.39 -9.08
C ALA A 120 -2.36 12.00 -7.76
N ILE A 121 -1.91 12.55 -6.63
CA ILE A 121 -2.49 12.25 -5.31
C ILE A 121 -3.92 12.78 -5.20
N ASP A 122 -4.20 14.02 -5.60
CA ASP A 122 -5.56 14.55 -5.55
C ASP A 122 -6.49 13.84 -6.53
N GLY A 123 -6.03 13.48 -7.74
CA GLY A 123 -6.82 12.65 -8.65
C GLY A 123 -7.13 11.24 -8.10
N ILE A 124 -6.24 10.65 -7.30
CA ILE A 124 -6.53 9.41 -6.55
C ILE A 124 -7.57 9.68 -5.46
N LYS A 125 -7.46 10.80 -4.73
CA LYS A 125 -8.41 11.16 -3.67
C LYS A 125 -9.81 11.38 -4.23
N GLU A 126 -9.95 12.10 -5.33
CA GLU A 126 -11.21 12.26 -6.05
C GLU A 126 -11.77 10.90 -6.50
N PHE A 127 -10.96 10.03 -7.08
CA PHE A 127 -11.38 8.68 -7.49
C PHE A 127 -11.79 7.76 -6.31
N LEU A 128 -11.15 7.89 -5.15
CA LEU A 128 -11.50 7.12 -3.95
C LEU A 128 -12.75 7.67 -3.25
N SER A 129 -12.95 8.99 -3.28
CA SER A 129 -14.05 9.68 -2.57
C SER A 129 -15.33 9.87 -3.39
N GLY A 130 -15.24 10.02 -4.72
CA GLY A 130 -16.36 10.28 -5.63
C GLY A 130 -17.17 9.06 -5.97
#